data_AF-A0A417FQG3-F1
#
_entry.id   AF-A0A417FQG3-F1
#
_cell.length_a   1.000
_cell.length_b   1.000
_cell.length_c   1.000
_cell.angle_alpha   90.00
_cell.angle_beta   90.00
_cell.angle_gamma   90.00
#
_symmetry.space_group_name_H-M   'P 1'
#
loop_
_entity.id
_entity.type
_entity.pdbx_description
1 polymer ?
#
loop_
_entity_poly.entity_id
_entity_poly.type
_entity_poly.pdbx_seq_one_letter_code
_entity_poly.pdbx_strand_id
1 'polypeptide(L)'
;MRYVNENFEPIQERDIDLNKGFLSPAKVIRDDTEPIDNITKFAWDDTDYEEVQVYSINPKKEITPQDDTDAMAVDHEYRLTLLELGL
;
A
#
# COMPACT_ATOMS: atom_id res chain seq x y z
N MET A 1 -9.53 -9.15 -17.04
CA MET A 1 -8.85 -8.36 -15.99
C MET A 1 -8.95 -9.15 -14.70
N ARG A 2 -7.84 -9.40 -14.01
CA ARG A 2 -7.76 -10.26 -12.81
C ARG A 2 -7.77 -9.38 -11.55
N TYR A 3 -8.44 -9.85 -10.49
CA TYR A 3 -8.45 -9.19 -9.19
C TYR A 3 -7.53 -9.93 -8.21
N VAL A 4 -6.77 -9.17 -7.44
CA VAL A 4 -5.87 -9.71 -6.43
C VAL A 4 -6.03 -8.95 -5.11
N ASN A 5 -5.66 -9.59 -4.00
CA ASN A 5 -5.56 -8.91 -2.71
C ASN A 5 -4.21 -8.18 -2.56
N GLU A 6 -3.99 -7.60 -1.39
CA GLU A 6 -2.78 -6.86 -0.99
C GLU A 6 -1.50 -7.73 -1.05
N ASN A 7 -1.64 -9.05 -0.98
CA ASN A 7 -0.56 -10.03 -1.07
C ASN A 7 -0.40 -10.60 -2.50
N PHE A 8 -1.08 -10.02 -3.49
CA PHE A 8 -1.13 -10.48 -4.89
C PHE A 8 -1.76 -11.87 -5.10
N GLU A 9 -2.53 -12.36 -4.12
CA GLU A 9 -3.27 -13.60 -4.26
C GLU A 9 -4.59 -13.36 -5.03
N PRO A 10 -5.00 -14.27 -5.93
CA PRO A 10 -6.21 -14.10 -6.71
C PRO A 10 -7.47 -14.13 -5.82
N ILE A 11 -8.33 -13.12 -6.00
CA ILE A 11 -9.63 -13.02 -5.31
C ILE A 11 -10.78 -13.00 -6.31
N GLN A 12 -11.97 -13.32 -5.84
CA GLN A 12 -13.18 -13.26 -6.67
C GLN A 12 -13.83 -11.88 -6.55
N GLU A 13 -14.51 -11.44 -7.60
CA GLU A 13 -15.18 -10.14 -7.62
C GLU A 13 -16.21 -9.98 -6.48
N ARG A 14 -16.85 -11.08 -6.07
CA ARG A 14 -17.80 -11.11 -4.94
C ARG A 14 -17.16 -10.79 -3.57
N ASP A 15 -15.85 -10.93 -3.45
CA ASP A 15 -15.11 -10.67 -2.21
C ASP A 15 -14.67 -9.20 -2.11
N ILE A 16 -14.90 -8.41 -3.17
CA ILE A 16 -14.58 -6.99 -3.27
C ILE A 16 -15.74 -6.16 -2.72
N ASP A 17 -15.51 -5.45 -1.63
CA ASP A 17 -16.47 -4.50 -1.06
C ASP A 17 -15.97 -3.08 -1.25
N LEU A 18 -16.44 -2.41 -2.31
CA LEU A 18 -16.07 -1.02 -2.62
C LEU A 18 -16.56 0.01 -1.57
N ASN A 19 -17.38 -0.40 -0.59
CA ASN A 19 -17.70 0.46 0.57
C ASN A 19 -16.67 0.35 1.69
N LYS A 20 -15.89 -0.75 1.72
CA LYS A 20 -14.85 -1.01 2.73
C LYS A 20 -13.44 -0.79 2.20
N GLY A 21 -13.25 -0.87 0.89
CA GLY A 21 -11.94 -0.76 0.26
C GLY A 21 -11.99 -0.05 -1.08
N PHE A 22 -10.88 -0.11 -1.81
CA PHE A 22 -10.74 0.43 -3.14
C PHE A 22 -9.91 -0.52 -4.03
N LEU A 23 -10.07 -0.36 -5.35
CA LEU A 23 -9.27 -1.06 -6.34
C LEU A 23 -8.24 -0.12 -6.94
N SER A 24 -6.98 -0.56 -6.98
CA SER A 24 -5.89 0.16 -7.63
C SER A 24 -5.30 -0.67 -8.77
N PRO A 25 -5.03 -0.06 -9.94
CA PRO A 25 -4.37 -0.76 -11.03
C PRO A 25 -2.90 -1.03 -10.68
N ALA A 26 -2.44 -2.24 -10.98
CA ALA A 26 -1.05 -2.66 -10.84
C ALA A 26 -0.62 -3.53 -12.01
N LYS A 27 0.70 -3.63 -12.22
CA LYS A 27 1.32 -4.59 -13.14
C LYS A 27 2.05 -5.64 -12.34
N VAL A 28 1.76 -6.91 -12.62
CA VAL A 28 2.45 -8.05 -12.02
C VAL A 28 3.09 -8.90 -13.10
N ILE A 29 4.16 -9.60 -12.75
CA ILE A 29 4.82 -10.55 -13.62
C ILE A 29 4.00 -11.85 -13.61
N ARG A 30 3.79 -12.46 -14.78
CA ARG A 30 3.08 -13.74 -14.85
C ARG A 30 3.91 -14.87 -14.24
N ASP A 31 3.23 -15.80 -13.58
CA ASP A 31 3.86 -16.91 -12.84
C ASP A 31 4.69 -17.85 -13.73
N ASP A 32 4.41 -17.87 -15.04
CA ASP A 32 5.00 -18.73 -16.06
C ASP A 32 6.15 -18.06 -16.84
N THR A 33 6.69 -16.94 -16.35
CA THR A 33 7.73 -16.18 -17.05
C THR A 33 9.08 -16.23 -16.33
N GLU A 34 10.13 -16.54 -17.09
CA GLU A 34 11.50 -16.50 -16.61
C GLU A 34 12.13 -15.14 -16.93
N PRO A 35 12.85 -14.52 -15.97
CA PRO A 35 13.56 -13.27 -16.24
C PRO A 35 14.60 -13.45 -17.36
N ILE A 36 14.61 -12.52 -18.31
CA ILE A 36 15.60 -12.42 -19.39
C ILE A 36 17.00 -12.24 -18.82
N ASP A 37 17.13 -11.45 -17.75
CA ASP A 37 18.36 -11.30 -16.98
C ASP A 37 18.03 -11.51 -15.50
N ASN A 38 18.70 -12.47 -14.87
CA ASN A 38 18.61 -12.76 -13.44
C ASN A 38 19.96 -12.64 -12.72
N ILE A 39 20.99 -12.14 -13.40
CA ILE A 39 22.35 -12.02 -12.88
C ILE A 39 22.67 -10.55 -12.57
N THR A 40 22.40 -9.66 -13.52
CA THR A 40 22.78 -8.24 -13.41
C THR A 40 21.65 -7.40 -12.88
N LYS A 41 20.43 -7.70 -13.35
CA LYS A 41 19.21 -6.99 -12.99
C LYS A 41 18.05 -7.91 -13.32
N PHE A 42 17.22 -8.26 -12.33
CA PHE A 42 15.95 -8.95 -12.55
C PHE A 42 15.11 -8.20 -13.57
N ALA A 43 15.12 -8.66 -14.81
CA ALA A 43 14.49 -8.02 -15.97
C ALA A 43 13.65 -9.02 -16.73
N TRP A 44 12.41 -8.65 -17.03
CA TRP A 44 11.42 -9.41 -17.79
C TRP A 44 11.05 -8.65 -19.06
N ASP A 45 10.47 -9.35 -20.03
CA ASP A 45 9.91 -8.71 -21.22
C ASP A 45 8.67 -7.89 -20.85
N ASP A 46 8.39 -6.83 -21.61
CA ASP A 46 7.15 -6.06 -21.42
C ASP A 46 5.90 -6.93 -21.62
N THR A 47 6.01 -8.00 -22.40
CA THR A 47 4.93 -8.97 -22.63
C THR A 47 4.68 -9.91 -21.45
N ASP A 48 5.63 -10.04 -20.52
CA ASP A 48 5.54 -10.89 -19.32
C ASP A 48 4.72 -10.23 -18.20
N TYR A 49 4.47 -8.93 -18.29
CA TYR A 49 3.63 -8.22 -17.34
C TYR A 49 2.14 -8.37 -17.70
N GLU A 50 1.31 -8.53 -16.68
CA GLU A 50 -0.15 -8.46 -16.78
C GLU A 50 -0.72 -7.35 -15.91
N GLU A 51 -1.79 -6.71 -16.40
CA GLU A 51 -2.54 -5.70 -15.64
C GLU A 51 -3.57 -6.37 -14.73
N VAL A 52 -3.47 -6.06 -13.44
CA VAL A 52 -4.34 -6.56 -12.38
C VAL A 52 -4.93 -5.42 -11.57
N GLN A 53 -6.05 -5.69 -10.90
CA GLN A 53 -6.67 -4.78 -9.95
C GLN A 53 -6.40 -5.29 -8.53
N VAL A 54 -5.66 -4.51 -7.74
CA VAL A 54 -5.37 -4.82 -6.35
C VAL A 54 -6.49 -4.25 -5.48
N TYR A 55 -7.17 -5.11 -4.74
CA TYR A 55 -8.13 -4.72 -3.72
C TYR A 55 -7.41 -4.50 -2.39
N SER A 56 -7.52 -3.29 -1.88
CA SER A 56 -7.02 -2.91 -0.56
C SER A 56 -8.17 -2.44 0.31
N ILE A 57 -8.20 -2.91 1.55
CA ILE A 57 -9.18 -2.46 2.53
C ILE A 57 -8.76 -1.06 2.95
N ASN A 58 -9.68 -0.10 2.95
CA ASN A 58 -9.40 1.19 3.57
C ASN A 58 -9.24 0.91 5.06
N PRO A 59 -8.06 1.15 5.66
CA PRO A 59 -8.02 1.25 7.10
C PRO A 59 -8.87 2.47 7.43
N LYS A 60 -10.13 2.25 7.81
CA LYS A 60 -10.86 3.25 8.56
C LYS A 60 -10.06 3.42 9.84
N LYS A 61 -9.08 4.31 9.84
CA LYS A 61 -8.54 4.84 11.07
C LYS A 61 -9.70 5.64 11.65
N GLU A 62 -10.45 5.01 12.55
CA GLU A 62 -11.36 5.75 13.41
C GLU A 62 -10.49 6.77 14.14
N ILE A 63 -10.65 8.05 13.78
CA ILE A 63 -9.96 9.12 14.49
C ILE A 63 -10.58 9.12 15.89
N THR A 64 -9.80 8.63 16.85
CA THR A 64 -10.23 8.62 18.23
C THR A 64 -9.88 9.97 18.87
N PRO A 65 -10.57 10.39 19.95
CA PRO A 65 -10.14 11.55 20.74
C PRO A 65 -8.70 11.42 21.29
N GLN A 66 -8.18 10.19 21.38
CA GLN A 66 -6.78 9.93 21.73
C GLN A 66 -5.84 10.36 20.62
N ASP A 67 -6.18 10.15 19.34
CA ASP A 67 -5.37 10.63 18.21
C ASP A 67 -5.19 12.16 18.23
N ASP A 68 -6.24 12.90 18.59
CA ASP A 68 -6.17 14.36 18.75
C ASP A 68 -5.28 14.76 19.95
N THR A 69 -5.40 14.02 21.05
CA THR A 69 -4.59 14.27 22.26
C THR A 69 -3.11 13.98 21.99
N ASP A 70 -2.81 12.89 21.29
CA ASP A 70 -1.45 12.49 20.91
C ASP A 70 -0.84 13.51 19.94
N ALA A 71 -1.62 14.03 18.98
CA ALA A 71 -1.16 15.08 18.08
C ALA A 71 -0.80 16.38 18.82
N MET A 72 -1.61 16.78 19.81
CA MET A 72 -1.30 17.94 20.66
C MET A 72 -0.10 17.70 21.58
N ALA A 73 0.08 16.47 22.08
CA ALA A 73 1.22 16.09 22.90
C ALA A 73 2.53 16.18 22.10
N VAL A 74 2.55 15.66 20.87
CA VAL A 74 3.72 15.74 19.98
C VAL A 74 4.09 17.19 19.64
N ASP A 75 3.10 18.04 19.33
CA ASP A 75 3.35 19.47 19.13
C ASP A 75 3.93 20.15 20.38
N HIS A 76 3.34 19.85 21.55
CA HIS A 76 3.79 20.41 22.81
C HIS A 76 5.23 19.98 23.16
N GLU A 77 5.55 18.70 22.99
CA GLU A 77 6.91 18.18 23.19
C GLU A 77 7.91 18.80 22.22
N TYR A 78 7.54 18.91 20.94
CA TYR A 78 8.39 19.57 19.93
C TYR A 78 8.68 21.04 20.29
N ARG A 79 7.67 21.79 20.74
CA ARG A 79 7.85 23.17 21.21
C ARG A 79 8.76 23.25 22.44
N LEU A 80 8.64 22.34 23.38
CA LEU A 80 9.52 22.30 24.55
C LEU A 80 10.97 22.00 24.16
N THR A 81 11.19 21.05 23.24
CA THR A 81 12.54 20.72 22.75
C THR A 81 13.19 21.90 22.03
N LEU A 82 12.46 22.65 21.20
CA LEU A 82 12.99 23.86 20.55
C LEU A 82 13.41 24.92 21.56
N LEU A 83 12.60 25.13 22.60
CA LEU A 83 12.92 26.07 23.69
C LEU A 83 14.17 25.63 24.48
N GLU A 84 14.32 24.33 24.73
CA GLU A 84 15.51 23.78 25.39
C GLU A 84 16.77 23.95 24.54
N LEU A 85 16.64 23.84 23.22
CA LEU A 85 17.74 24.04 22.26
C LEU A 85 18.01 25.53 21.93
N GLY A 86 17.17 26.45 22.39
CA GLY A 86 17.30 27.90 22.15
C GLY A 86 17.12 28.32 20.69
N LEU A 87 16.33 27.56 19.92
CA LEU A 87 16.02 27.80 18.50
C LEU A 87 14.75 28.64 18.31
#